data_AF-W0FJP2-F1
#
_entry.id   AF-W0FJP2-F1
#
_cell.length_a   1.000
_cell.length_b   1.000
_cell.length_c   1.000
_cell.angle_alpha   90.00
_cell.angle_beta   90.00
_cell.angle_gamma   90.00
#
_symmetry.space_group_name_H-M   'P 1'
#
loop_
_entity.id
_entity.type
_entity.pdbx_description
1 polymer ?
#
loop_
_entity_poly.entity_id
_entity_poly.type
_entity_poly.pdbx_seq_one_letter_code
_entity_poly.pdbx_strand_id
1 'polypeptide(L)'
;MPSSSMKLFAALLVACLAQTSMAAIVVCKMDAQDGDTLTAACSVGVSGQPISLVGPGSGQQQLTGSQVSYTLDVNARSTLFECASEDDLLIIDSSQYSSQTLNNCEPPLLELRGCSNAILSNNTFISITRSTAQPGCTISKYGPCVAVVGAASQETDWSFSSLANTFTSTICSSISATSGRLGGAFAFEHNDSPGAMSAVVKGSTFTSTACDFGGAIHSANASLTLTDSTFTGTLAVDGGAVQFVGTNATVAPIQKLQVKSSTFTSNTAVTTGGIIQVTGGAVSIDGSTFTNGEAQIGQCVWLDKCESYTENQITGNTWTGCAKPESPPISWCKAHDGNNWTTCGMEGPRECY
;
A
#
# COMPACT_ATOMS: atom_id res chain seq x y z
N MET A 1 -8.41 35.96 1.87
CA MET A 1 -7.63 34.73 1.61
C MET A 1 -7.04 34.26 2.93
N PRO A 2 -7.63 33.25 3.61
CA PRO A 2 -7.02 32.70 4.81
C PRO A 2 -6.64 31.21 4.69
N SER A 3 -5.36 30.96 4.95
CA SER A 3 -4.76 29.79 5.62
C SER A 3 -5.32 28.39 5.31
N SER A 4 -4.78 27.73 4.28
CA SER A 4 -4.85 26.26 4.16
C SER A 4 -3.74 25.54 4.95
N SER A 5 -2.67 26.24 5.34
CA SER A 5 -1.50 25.68 6.03
C SER A 5 -1.75 25.26 7.49
N MET A 6 -2.82 25.74 8.11
CA MET A 6 -3.09 25.51 9.53
C MET A 6 -3.95 24.26 9.80
N LYS A 7 -4.54 23.65 8.75
CA LYS A 7 -5.33 22.42 8.89
C LYS A 7 -4.48 21.14 8.87
N LEU A 8 -3.27 21.19 8.32
CA LEU A 8 -2.38 20.04 8.26
C LEU A 8 -1.83 19.65 9.65
N PHE A 9 -1.68 20.63 10.55
CA PHE A 9 -1.21 20.40 11.93
C PHE A 9 -2.23 19.70 12.85
N ALA A 10 -3.51 19.69 12.50
CA ALA A 10 -4.53 19.05 13.33
C ALA A 10 -4.72 17.54 13.04
N ALA A 11 -4.16 17.03 11.94
CA ALA A 11 -4.24 15.61 11.58
C ALA A 11 -3.04 14.78 12.07
N LEU A 12 -2.03 15.44 12.66
CA LEU A 12 -0.78 14.83 13.08
C LEU A 12 -0.68 14.78 14.61
N LEU A 13 -1.49 13.94 15.24
CA LEU A 13 -1.40 13.72 16.69
C LEU A 13 -1.60 12.26 17.06
N VAL A 14 -0.82 11.35 16.47
CA VAL A 14 -0.50 10.04 17.09
C VAL A 14 0.92 9.62 16.69
N ALA A 15 1.92 10.19 17.37
CA ALA A 15 3.18 9.52 17.67
C ALA A 15 3.74 10.17 18.93
N CYS A 16 3.59 9.48 20.06
CA CYS A 16 3.93 9.97 21.38
C CYS A 16 5.44 9.88 21.61
N LEU A 17 6.10 11.04 21.71
CA LEU A 17 7.19 11.41 22.63
C LEU A 17 8.41 10.47 22.77
N ALA A 18 9.46 10.80 22.01
CA ALA A 18 10.73 11.30 22.54
C ALA A 18 11.58 11.83 21.38
N GLN A 19 11.30 13.03 20.86
CA GLN A 19 12.22 13.64 19.88
C GLN A 19 13.56 13.89 20.57
N THR A 20 14.55 13.09 20.18
CA THR A 20 15.96 13.35 20.49
C THR A 20 16.36 14.66 19.82
N SER A 21 17.42 15.32 20.29
CA SER A 21 17.87 16.62 19.76
C SER A 21 18.35 16.60 18.29
N MET A 22 18.12 15.52 17.54
CA MET A 22 18.53 15.31 16.15
C MET A 22 17.39 14.90 15.19
N ALA A 23 16.16 14.69 15.67
CA ALA A 23 15.03 14.30 14.82
C ALA A 23 14.58 15.46 13.91
N ALA A 24 14.69 15.29 12.60
CA ALA A 24 14.29 16.28 11.60
C ALA A 24 12.89 16.00 11.04
N ILE A 25 12.17 17.05 10.68
CA ILE A 25 10.94 16.95 9.88
C ILE A 25 11.29 17.35 8.44
N VAL A 26 11.13 16.44 7.50
CA VAL A 26 11.38 16.66 6.08
C VAL A 26 10.02 16.70 5.37
N VAL A 27 9.72 17.78 4.66
CA VAL A 27 8.49 17.90 3.86
C VAL A 27 8.87 18.05 2.40
N CYS A 28 8.41 17.14 1.56
CA CYS A 28 8.68 17.10 0.14
C CYS A 28 7.41 17.27 -0.68
N LYS A 29 7.53 17.98 -1.80
CA LYS A 29 6.55 18.00 -2.89
C LYS A 29 7.22 17.55 -4.17
N MET A 30 6.56 16.67 -4.90
CA MET A 30 7.12 15.96 -6.04
C MET A 30 6.11 15.95 -7.19
N ASP A 31 6.46 16.50 -8.34
CA ASP A 31 5.53 16.64 -9.47
C ASP A 31 6.17 16.13 -10.77
N ALA A 32 5.46 15.24 -11.47
CA ALA A 32 5.87 14.72 -12.78
C ALA A 32 4.64 14.50 -13.65
N GLN A 33 4.36 15.42 -14.57
CA GLN A 33 3.15 15.40 -15.39
C GLN A 33 3.46 15.03 -16.84
N ASP A 34 2.53 14.36 -17.51
CA ASP A 34 2.62 14.10 -18.95
C ASP A 34 3.88 13.36 -19.41
N GLY A 35 4.45 12.50 -18.54
CA GLY A 35 5.67 11.75 -18.82
C GLY A 35 6.96 12.55 -18.65
N ASP A 36 6.86 13.80 -18.18
CA ASP A 36 7.98 14.69 -17.91
C ASP A 36 8.82 14.20 -16.73
N THR A 37 10.05 14.69 -16.67
CA THR A 37 10.97 14.48 -15.55
C THR A 37 10.40 15.04 -14.27
N LEU A 38 10.69 14.34 -13.17
CA LEU A 38 10.33 14.74 -11.83
C LEU A 38 10.89 16.10 -11.46
N THR A 39 10.00 17.01 -11.09
CA THR A 39 10.32 18.26 -10.40
C THR A 39 10.01 18.07 -8.93
N ALA A 40 11.03 18.09 -8.08
CA ALA A 40 10.85 17.86 -6.65
C ALA A 40 11.61 18.88 -5.80
N ALA A 41 11.02 19.23 -4.66
CA ALA A 41 11.65 20.07 -3.66
C ALA A 41 11.28 19.59 -2.26
N CYS A 42 12.25 19.62 -1.34
CA CYS A 42 12.08 19.26 0.06
C CYS A 42 12.53 20.39 0.99
N SER A 43 11.83 20.63 2.08
CA SER A 43 12.25 21.53 3.16
C SER A 43 12.53 20.73 4.43
N VAL A 44 13.64 21.04 5.10
CA VAL A 44 13.99 20.45 6.41
C VAL A 44 13.64 21.42 7.53
N GLY A 45 12.86 20.95 8.51
CA GLY A 45 12.24 21.75 9.56
C GLY A 45 10.99 22.51 9.08
N VAL A 46 10.27 23.12 10.04
CA VAL A 46 8.99 23.82 9.78
C VAL A 46 9.13 25.14 8.98
N SER A 47 10.36 25.64 8.81
CA SER A 47 10.67 26.89 8.09
C SER A 47 11.92 26.77 7.21
N GLY A 48 12.33 25.55 6.86
CA GLY A 48 13.48 25.32 5.98
C GLY A 48 13.24 25.90 4.60
N GLN A 49 14.27 26.53 4.02
CA GLN A 49 14.22 26.92 2.61
C GLN A 49 14.07 25.67 1.74
N PRO A 50 13.20 25.68 0.71
CA PRO A 50 13.06 24.54 -0.18
C PRO A 50 14.37 24.19 -0.88
N ILE A 51 14.81 22.95 -0.74
CA ILE A 51 15.94 22.33 -1.41
C ILE A 51 15.38 21.64 -2.65
N SER A 52 15.73 22.14 -3.84
CA SER A 52 15.40 21.44 -5.08
C SER A 52 16.18 20.13 -5.18
N LEU A 53 15.49 19.04 -5.49
CA LEU A 53 16.14 17.78 -5.83
C LEU A 53 16.63 17.91 -7.27
N VAL A 54 17.95 17.80 -7.51
CA VAL A 54 18.54 18.18 -8.80
C VAL A 54 18.89 16.96 -9.65
N GLY A 55 18.25 16.87 -10.83
CA GLY A 55 18.74 16.20 -12.04
C GLY A 55 18.85 14.66 -12.04
N PRO A 56 19.00 14.05 -13.23
CA PRO A 56 19.22 12.61 -13.34
C PRO A 56 20.58 12.18 -12.79
N GLY A 57 20.63 11.12 -11.98
CA GLY A 57 21.80 10.26 -11.83
C GLY A 57 22.95 10.72 -10.92
N SER A 58 22.77 11.64 -9.97
CA SER A 58 23.86 12.05 -9.08
C SER A 58 23.93 11.28 -7.76
N GLY A 59 23.98 9.94 -7.82
CA GLY A 59 24.17 9.08 -6.65
C GLY A 59 23.25 9.37 -5.46
N GLN A 60 23.61 8.85 -4.30
CA GLN A 60 22.92 9.15 -3.04
C GLN A 60 23.31 10.56 -2.57
N GLN A 61 22.32 11.38 -2.23
CA GLN A 61 22.51 12.70 -1.64
C GLN A 61 21.78 12.81 -0.30
N GLN A 62 22.39 13.49 0.67
CA GLN A 62 21.76 13.73 1.97
C GLN A 62 21.01 15.07 1.98
N LEU A 63 19.78 15.07 2.50
CA LEU A 63 19.05 16.31 2.78
C LEU A 63 19.69 17.01 3.97
N THR A 64 20.32 18.16 3.70
CA THR A 64 21.10 18.90 4.70
C THR A 64 20.25 19.23 5.93
N GLY A 65 20.71 18.81 7.11
CA GLY A 65 19.99 18.99 8.38
C GLY A 65 19.08 17.81 8.77
N SER A 66 19.14 16.69 8.04
CA SER A 66 18.44 15.44 8.36
C SER A 66 19.32 14.22 8.08
N GLN A 67 18.90 13.05 8.55
CA GLN A 67 19.47 11.74 8.22
C GLN A 67 18.78 11.08 7.01
N VAL A 68 17.86 11.81 6.36
CA VAL A 68 17.19 11.36 5.14
C VAL A 68 18.10 11.61 3.95
N SER A 69 18.39 10.55 3.21
CA SER A 69 19.06 10.59 1.92
C SER A 69 18.08 10.28 0.80
N TYR A 70 18.38 10.77 -0.39
CA TYR A 70 17.60 10.51 -1.59
C TYR A 70 18.50 10.19 -2.78
N THR A 71 17.97 9.40 -3.71
CA THR A 71 18.59 9.13 -5.01
C THR A 71 17.54 9.31 -6.09
N LEU A 72 17.86 10.12 -7.11
CA LEU A 72 17.07 10.21 -8.32
C LEU A 72 17.56 9.16 -9.32
N ASP A 73 16.61 8.48 -9.96
CA ASP A 73 16.90 7.57 -11.06
C ASP A 73 17.61 8.30 -12.24
N VAL A 74 18.30 7.54 -13.09
CA VAL A 74 19.01 8.04 -14.28
C VAL A 74 18.08 8.74 -15.28
N ASN A 75 16.79 8.45 -15.27
CA ASN A 75 15.79 9.14 -16.09
C ASN A 75 15.06 10.26 -15.33
N ALA A 76 15.45 10.51 -14.06
CA ALA A 76 14.83 11.48 -13.16
C ALA A 76 13.30 11.32 -13.08
N ARG A 77 12.78 10.07 -13.12
CA ARG A 77 11.34 9.80 -12.98
C ARG A 77 10.97 9.29 -11.60
N SER A 78 11.92 8.65 -10.94
CA SER A 78 11.72 7.99 -9.68
C SER A 78 12.67 8.53 -8.61
N THR A 79 12.21 8.50 -7.36
CA THR A 79 13.02 8.84 -6.19
C THR A 79 13.04 7.69 -5.20
N LEU A 80 14.24 7.31 -4.78
CA LEU A 80 14.45 6.47 -3.60
C LEU A 80 14.79 7.38 -2.42
N PHE A 81 14.05 7.30 -1.33
CA PHE A 81 14.42 7.86 -0.04
C PHE A 81 14.93 6.76 0.89
N GLU A 82 16.03 7.03 1.56
CA GLU A 82 16.67 6.16 2.54
C GLU A 82 16.83 6.93 3.85
N CYS A 83 16.28 6.40 4.93
CA CYS A 83 16.37 7.03 6.24
C CYS A 83 17.30 6.20 7.13
N ALA A 84 18.42 6.81 7.54
CA ALA A 84 19.41 6.15 8.38
C ALA A 84 19.03 6.13 9.87
N SER A 85 18.10 7.00 10.28
CA SER A 85 17.56 7.08 11.63
C SER A 85 16.06 6.77 11.59
N GLU A 86 15.58 6.11 12.64
CA GLU A 86 14.15 5.83 12.85
C GLU A 86 13.40 7.07 13.42
N ASP A 87 14.13 8.12 13.80
CA ASP A 87 13.57 9.32 14.44
C ASP A 87 13.06 10.39 13.46
N ASP A 88 13.59 10.42 12.23
CA ASP A 88 13.26 11.46 11.25
C ASP A 88 11.87 11.25 10.66
N LEU A 89 11.10 12.34 10.52
CA LEU A 89 9.77 12.33 9.93
C LEU A 89 9.84 12.80 8.47
N LEU A 90 9.65 11.89 7.52
CA LEU A 90 9.52 12.22 6.10
C LEU A 90 8.05 12.35 5.69
N ILE A 91 7.65 13.52 5.21
CA ILE A 91 6.31 13.80 4.70
C ILE A 91 6.41 14.11 3.21
N ILE A 92 5.67 13.37 2.39
CA ILE A 92 5.46 13.67 0.96
C ILE A 92 4.01 14.08 0.80
N ASP A 93 3.78 15.36 0.56
CA ASP A 93 2.44 15.94 0.54
C ASP A 93 2.13 16.67 -0.76
N SER A 94 0.87 16.57 -1.19
CA SER A 94 0.33 17.35 -2.30
C SER A 94 1.10 17.17 -3.63
N SER A 95 1.69 16.00 -3.84
CA SER A 95 2.47 15.62 -5.03
C SER A 95 1.56 15.09 -6.15
N GLN A 96 1.92 15.36 -7.40
CA GLN A 96 1.15 14.91 -8.56
C GLN A 96 2.01 14.20 -9.61
N TYR A 97 1.60 12.99 -9.95
CA TYR A 97 2.19 12.19 -11.01
C TYR A 97 1.12 11.87 -12.05
N SER A 98 1.39 12.19 -13.33
CA SER A 98 0.48 11.84 -14.43
C SER A 98 1.20 11.30 -15.66
N SER A 99 0.55 10.36 -16.35
CA SER A 99 0.93 9.87 -17.68
C SER A 99 2.35 9.31 -17.77
N GLN A 100 2.87 8.77 -16.66
CA GLN A 100 4.21 8.21 -16.59
C GLN A 100 4.20 6.77 -17.10
N THR A 101 5.18 6.42 -17.94
CA THR A 101 5.43 5.03 -18.34
C THR A 101 6.81 4.62 -17.85
N LEU A 102 6.81 3.71 -16.88
CA LEU A 102 8.02 3.09 -16.34
C LEU A 102 8.31 1.79 -17.09
N ASN A 103 9.58 1.53 -17.39
CA ASN A 103 10.01 0.23 -17.86
C ASN A 103 10.14 -0.78 -16.70
N ASN A 104 10.25 -2.06 -17.03
CA ASN A 104 10.27 -3.11 -16.00
C ASN A 104 11.58 -3.13 -15.19
N CYS A 105 12.63 -2.48 -15.68
CA CYS A 105 13.92 -2.31 -15.00
C CYS A 105 13.93 -1.09 -14.07
N GLU A 106 13.01 -0.15 -14.28
CA GLU A 106 12.95 1.10 -13.52
C GLU A 106 12.33 0.87 -12.13
N PRO A 107 12.86 1.55 -11.10
CA PRO A 107 12.24 1.57 -9.78
C PRO A 107 10.84 2.18 -9.83
N PRO A 108 9.97 1.92 -8.84
CA PRO A 108 8.70 2.65 -8.70
C PRO A 108 8.94 4.16 -8.61
N LEU A 109 7.92 4.98 -8.89
CA LEU A 109 8.03 6.45 -8.82
C LEU A 109 8.56 6.92 -7.47
N LEU A 110 8.14 6.25 -6.40
CA LEU A 110 8.60 6.49 -5.05
C LEU A 110 8.98 5.16 -4.39
N GLU A 111 10.21 5.09 -3.88
CA GLU A 111 10.65 4.01 -3.01
C GLU A 111 11.10 4.61 -1.67
N LEU A 112 10.60 4.06 -0.57
CA LEU A 112 10.96 4.48 0.78
C LEU A 112 11.61 3.29 1.49
N ARG A 113 12.86 3.44 1.92
CA ARG A 113 13.62 2.39 2.62
C ARG A 113 13.99 2.84 4.03
N GLY A 114 13.55 2.10 5.03
CA GLY A 114 13.87 2.39 6.43
C GLY A 114 13.32 3.71 6.98
N CYS A 115 12.45 4.40 6.25
CA CYS A 115 11.87 5.67 6.65
C CYS A 115 10.74 5.50 7.65
N SER A 116 11.12 5.26 8.91
CA SER A 116 10.20 5.19 10.04
C SER A 116 9.37 6.45 10.11
N ASN A 117 8.08 6.29 10.39
CA ASN A 117 7.12 7.38 10.54
C ASN A 117 6.85 8.17 9.24
N ALA A 118 7.25 7.66 8.07
CA ALA A 118 7.00 8.35 6.82
C ALA A 118 5.49 8.50 6.53
N ILE A 119 5.11 9.64 5.96
CA ILE A 119 3.74 10.01 5.64
C ILE A 119 3.65 10.39 4.16
N LEU A 120 2.73 9.76 3.45
CA LEU A 120 2.33 10.14 2.10
C LEU A 120 0.92 10.71 2.19
N SER A 121 0.73 12.03 2.01
CA SER A 121 -0.58 12.67 2.16
C SER A 121 -1.04 13.52 0.97
N ASN A 122 -2.33 13.44 0.63
CA ASN A 122 -2.96 14.29 -0.42
C ASN A 122 -2.30 14.19 -1.81
N ASN A 123 -1.68 13.06 -2.13
CA ASN A 123 -0.99 12.86 -3.40
C ASN A 123 -1.91 12.24 -4.45
N THR A 124 -1.62 12.51 -5.72
CA THR A 124 -2.41 12.04 -6.85
C THR A 124 -1.51 11.35 -7.88
N PHE A 125 -1.85 10.11 -8.24
CA PHE A 125 -1.20 9.29 -9.25
C PHE A 125 -2.23 8.89 -10.31
N ILE A 126 -2.05 9.35 -11.55
CA ILE A 126 -3.02 9.14 -12.63
C ILE A 126 -2.33 8.60 -13.88
N SER A 127 -2.88 7.54 -14.48
CA SER A 127 -2.37 6.97 -15.74
C SER A 127 -0.88 6.60 -15.68
N ILE A 128 -0.51 5.86 -14.64
CA ILE A 128 0.87 5.41 -14.44
C ILE A 128 0.98 3.96 -14.91
N THR A 129 1.87 3.67 -15.86
CA THR A 129 1.99 2.32 -16.43
C THR A 129 3.39 1.76 -16.19
N ARG A 130 3.50 0.54 -15.68
CA ARG A 130 4.73 -0.27 -15.75
C ARG A 130 4.66 -1.21 -16.95
N SER A 131 5.56 -1.01 -17.91
CA SER A 131 5.67 -1.79 -19.14
C SER A 131 6.40 -3.14 -18.93
N THR A 132 6.26 -4.07 -19.87
CA THR A 132 6.91 -5.40 -19.88
C THR A 132 8.26 -5.43 -20.61
N ALA A 133 8.67 -4.34 -21.25
CA ALA A 133 9.79 -4.37 -22.21
C ALA A 133 11.16 -4.21 -21.53
N GLN A 134 12.04 -5.24 -21.68
CA GLN A 134 13.47 -5.17 -22.05
C GLN A 134 14.19 -6.50 -21.72
N PRO A 135 15.04 -7.05 -22.61
CA PRO A 135 15.97 -8.13 -22.28
C PRO A 135 17.24 -7.58 -21.60
N GLY A 136 17.63 -8.15 -20.45
CA GLY A 136 18.97 -7.98 -19.89
C GLY A 136 19.10 -7.20 -18.57
N CYS A 137 17.99 -6.86 -17.91
CA CYS A 137 18.00 -6.21 -16.59
C CYS A 137 17.29 -7.07 -15.53
N THR A 138 17.53 -6.77 -14.25
CA THR A 138 16.73 -7.31 -13.15
C THR A 138 15.39 -6.58 -13.11
N ILE A 139 14.29 -7.32 -13.18
CA ILE A 139 12.94 -6.78 -13.10
C ILE A 139 12.71 -6.21 -11.70
N SER A 140 12.17 -4.99 -11.64
CA SER A 140 11.66 -4.43 -10.38
C SER A 140 10.49 -5.27 -9.89
N LYS A 141 10.57 -5.76 -8.65
CA LYS A 141 9.49 -6.52 -8.02
C LYS A 141 8.28 -5.65 -7.65
N TYR A 142 8.39 -4.32 -7.72
CA TYR A 142 7.31 -3.43 -7.31
C TYR A 142 6.40 -3.07 -8.49
N GLY A 143 5.17 -2.66 -8.20
CA GLY A 143 4.29 -1.97 -9.14
C GLY A 143 4.58 -0.46 -9.17
N PRO A 144 3.91 0.29 -10.05
CA PRO A 144 4.46 1.52 -10.65
C PRO A 144 4.65 2.68 -9.69
N CYS A 145 3.85 2.79 -8.64
CA CYS A 145 3.75 4.02 -7.86
C CYS A 145 4.65 4.04 -6.64
N VAL A 146 4.28 3.35 -5.56
CA VAL A 146 4.97 3.49 -4.27
C VAL A 146 5.37 2.12 -3.72
N ALA A 147 6.66 1.96 -3.42
CA ALA A 147 7.15 0.86 -2.62
C ALA A 147 7.66 1.38 -1.29
N VAL A 148 7.29 0.69 -0.21
CA VAL A 148 7.79 0.97 1.12
C VAL A 148 8.37 -0.30 1.69
N VAL A 149 9.63 -0.20 2.12
CA VAL A 149 10.48 -1.35 2.39
C VAL A 149 11.15 -1.16 3.75
N GLY A 150 10.94 -2.12 4.66
CA GLY A 150 11.64 -2.15 5.94
C GLY A 150 13.16 -2.28 5.76
N ALA A 151 13.95 -1.63 6.60
CA ALA A 151 15.40 -1.79 6.56
C ALA A 151 15.80 -3.13 7.19
N ALA A 152 16.80 -3.80 6.62
CA ALA A 152 17.33 -5.06 7.18
C ALA A 152 17.95 -4.88 8.59
N SER A 153 18.36 -3.66 8.92
CA SER A 153 18.95 -3.28 10.21
C SER A 153 17.94 -2.66 11.19
N GLN A 154 16.65 -2.77 10.93
CA GLN A 154 15.61 -2.13 11.72
C GLN A 154 15.38 -2.89 13.03
N GLU A 155 15.61 -2.24 14.16
CA GLU A 155 15.54 -2.87 15.49
C GLU A 155 14.22 -2.54 16.22
N THR A 156 13.57 -1.42 15.89
CA THR A 156 12.31 -1.01 16.53
C THR A 156 11.12 -1.11 15.58
N ASP A 157 9.91 -1.09 16.16
CA ASP A 157 8.68 -1.12 15.38
C ASP A 157 8.55 0.13 14.50
N TRP A 158 8.22 -0.11 13.24
CA TRP A 158 8.19 0.90 12.20
C TRP A 158 6.76 1.09 11.70
N SER A 159 6.45 2.33 11.33
CA SER A 159 5.14 2.69 10.80
C SER A 159 5.23 3.60 9.57
N PHE A 160 4.30 3.41 8.64
CA PHE A 160 4.05 4.30 7.50
C PHE A 160 2.57 4.68 7.45
N SER A 161 2.29 5.92 7.07
CA SER A 161 0.92 6.44 6.92
C SER A 161 0.66 6.98 5.52
N SER A 162 -0.34 6.45 4.84
CA SER A 162 -0.93 6.98 3.61
C SER A 162 -2.26 7.65 3.92
N LEU A 163 -2.38 8.95 3.71
CA LEU A 163 -3.56 9.75 4.08
C LEU A 163 -4.14 10.47 2.86
N ALA A 164 -5.41 10.19 2.52
CA ALA A 164 -6.15 10.91 1.48
C ALA A 164 -5.47 10.93 0.09
N ASN A 165 -4.83 9.84 -0.31
CA ASN A 165 -4.19 9.72 -1.62
C ASN A 165 -5.17 9.20 -2.68
N THR A 166 -4.92 9.56 -3.94
CA THR A 166 -5.72 9.09 -5.10
C THR A 166 -4.83 8.38 -6.11
N PHE A 167 -5.21 7.16 -6.48
CA PHE A 167 -4.58 6.35 -7.51
C PHE A 167 -5.63 5.99 -8.57
N THR A 168 -5.40 6.41 -9.81
CA THR A 168 -6.32 6.15 -10.92
C THR A 168 -5.56 5.61 -12.12
N SER A 169 -5.98 4.46 -12.65
CA SER A 169 -5.33 3.82 -13.80
C SER A 169 -3.82 3.63 -13.60
N THR A 170 -3.44 3.12 -12.44
CA THR A 170 -2.04 2.76 -12.13
C THR A 170 -1.85 1.27 -12.36
N ILE A 171 -1.18 0.90 -13.45
CA ILE A 171 -1.25 -0.46 -13.99
C ILE A 171 0.11 -1.10 -14.29
N CYS A 172 0.19 -2.41 -14.14
CA CYS A 172 1.19 -3.27 -14.74
C CYS A 172 0.63 -3.79 -16.08
N SER A 173 1.30 -3.47 -17.19
CA SER A 173 0.81 -3.62 -18.58
C SER A 173 0.46 -5.06 -19.01
N SER A 174 0.97 -6.07 -18.31
CA SER A 174 0.50 -7.45 -18.39
C SER A 174 0.27 -7.93 -16.98
N ILE A 175 -0.74 -8.75 -16.74
CA ILE A 175 -0.96 -9.36 -15.42
C ILE A 175 -0.56 -10.83 -15.53
N SER A 176 0.46 -11.23 -14.77
CA SER A 176 0.98 -12.60 -14.76
C SER A 176 1.63 -12.94 -13.44
N ALA A 177 1.29 -14.11 -12.88
CA ALA A 177 1.90 -14.62 -11.66
C ALA A 177 3.43 -14.77 -11.78
N THR A 178 3.91 -15.04 -13.00
CA THR A 178 5.35 -15.24 -13.27
C THR A 178 6.17 -13.96 -13.22
N SER A 179 5.53 -12.79 -13.35
CA SER A 179 6.20 -11.51 -13.35
C SER A 179 6.46 -10.97 -11.93
N GLY A 180 5.65 -11.39 -10.96
CA GLY A 180 5.92 -11.16 -9.54
C GLY A 180 5.82 -9.72 -9.07
N ARG A 181 5.18 -8.81 -9.82
CA ARG A 181 5.10 -7.39 -9.44
C ARG A 181 4.03 -7.15 -8.38
N LEU A 182 4.43 -6.43 -7.35
CA LEU A 182 3.67 -6.23 -6.13
C LEU A 182 2.99 -4.86 -6.13
N GLY A 183 1.68 -4.81 -6.00
CA GLY A 183 0.93 -3.60 -5.71
C GLY A 183 0.81 -2.61 -6.86
N GLY A 184 -0.39 -2.46 -7.45
CA GLY A 184 -0.61 -1.44 -8.50
C GLY A 184 -0.42 0.01 -8.02
N ALA A 185 -0.61 0.27 -6.72
CA ALA A 185 -0.41 1.55 -6.07
C ALA A 185 0.65 1.46 -4.96
N PHE A 186 0.50 0.52 -4.03
CA PHE A 186 1.42 0.32 -2.90
C PHE A 186 1.95 -1.11 -2.83
N ALA A 187 3.25 -1.23 -2.63
CA ALA A 187 3.89 -2.45 -2.12
C ALA A 187 4.49 -2.18 -0.74
N PHE A 188 4.10 -2.96 0.26
CA PHE A 188 4.68 -2.95 1.60
C PHE A 188 5.46 -4.25 1.81
N GLU A 189 6.77 -4.15 2.02
CA GLU A 189 7.66 -5.30 2.15
C GLU A 189 8.55 -5.16 3.39
N HIS A 190 8.49 -6.14 4.29
CA HIS A 190 9.40 -6.23 5.43
C HIS A 190 10.52 -7.23 5.16
N ASN A 191 11.77 -6.87 5.51
CA ASN A 191 12.99 -7.63 5.18
C ASN A 191 13.54 -8.47 6.36
N ASP A 192 12.69 -9.20 7.07
CA ASP A 192 13.07 -10.10 8.17
C ASP A 192 13.99 -9.44 9.24
N SER A 193 13.68 -8.20 9.61
CA SER A 193 14.36 -7.49 10.70
C SER A 193 13.64 -7.68 12.05
N PRO A 194 14.32 -7.47 13.19
CA PRO A 194 13.70 -7.63 14.52
C PRO A 194 12.45 -6.78 14.75
N GLY A 195 12.46 -5.53 14.27
CA GLY A 195 11.34 -4.60 14.42
C GLY A 195 10.16 -4.94 13.52
N ALA A 196 8.92 -4.85 14.04
CA ALA A 196 7.75 -5.08 13.22
C ALA A 196 7.52 -3.94 12.22
N MET A 197 6.87 -4.23 11.09
CA MET A 197 6.47 -3.23 10.10
C MET A 197 4.95 -3.07 10.10
N SER A 198 4.47 -1.82 10.12
CA SER A 198 3.05 -1.50 10.00
C SER A 198 2.79 -0.39 9.00
N ALA A 199 1.69 -0.50 8.24
CA ALA A 199 1.23 0.51 7.31
C ALA A 199 -0.24 0.84 7.59
N VAL A 200 -0.56 2.14 7.60
CA VAL A 200 -1.93 2.65 7.70
C VAL A 200 -2.28 3.36 6.41
N VAL A 201 -3.36 2.94 5.75
CA VAL A 201 -3.94 3.60 4.58
C VAL A 201 -5.32 4.11 4.96
N LYS A 202 -5.48 5.44 4.95
CA LYS A 202 -6.70 6.10 5.38
C LYS A 202 -7.24 7.05 4.32
N GLY A 203 -8.55 7.06 4.12
CA GLY A 203 -9.21 8.06 3.28
C GLY A 203 -8.80 8.03 1.82
N SER A 204 -8.19 6.95 1.34
CA SER A 204 -7.57 6.90 0.01
C SER A 204 -8.48 6.25 -1.02
N THR A 205 -8.30 6.62 -2.29
CA THR A 205 -9.10 6.11 -3.41
C THR A 205 -8.21 5.39 -4.43
N PHE A 206 -8.62 4.19 -4.81
CA PHE A 206 -7.95 3.34 -5.81
C PHE A 206 -8.96 2.98 -6.90
N THR A 207 -8.74 3.46 -8.12
CA THR A 207 -9.64 3.24 -9.25
C THR A 207 -8.89 2.66 -10.43
N SER A 208 -9.34 1.51 -10.91
CA SER A 208 -8.73 0.83 -12.08
C SER A 208 -7.22 0.63 -11.93
N THR A 209 -6.77 0.35 -10.71
CA THR A 209 -5.38 -0.03 -10.44
C THR A 209 -5.20 -1.51 -10.74
N ALA A 210 -4.06 -1.89 -11.30
CA ALA A 210 -3.82 -3.29 -11.61
C ALA A 210 -2.36 -3.69 -11.49
N CYS A 211 -2.09 -4.83 -10.86
CA CYS A 211 -0.76 -5.45 -10.92
C CYS A 211 -0.84 -6.96 -10.71
N ASP A 212 0.29 -7.67 -10.74
CA ASP A 212 0.26 -9.14 -10.65
C ASP A 212 -0.33 -9.59 -9.30
N PHE A 213 0.06 -8.90 -8.24
CA PHE A 213 -0.24 -9.26 -6.86
C PHE A 213 -0.74 -8.05 -6.09
N GLY A 214 -1.99 -8.09 -5.60
CA GLY A 214 -2.60 -6.94 -4.95
C GLY A 214 -2.87 -5.80 -5.96
N GLY A 215 -4.03 -5.82 -6.61
CA GLY A 215 -4.28 -4.92 -7.75
C GLY A 215 -4.15 -3.44 -7.40
N ALA A 216 -4.42 -3.07 -6.15
CA ALA A 216 -4.03 -1.80 -5.56
C ALA A 216 -2.86 -1.95 -4.58
N ILE A 217 -3.00 -2.86 -3.61
CA ILE A 217 -2.08 -2.97 -2.48
C ILE A 217 -1.57 -4.40 -2.34
N HIS A 218 -0.26 -4.55 -2.30
CA HIS A 218 0.39 -5.75 -1.80
C HIS A 218 1.06 -5.44 -0.45
N SER A 219 0.91 -6.34 0.52
CA SER A 219 1.57 -6.24 1.82
C SER A 219 2.10 -7.59 2.23
N ALA A 220 3.43 -7.76 2.32
CA ALA A 220 4.08 -8.97 2.78
C ALA A 220 4.90 -8.71 4.04
N ASN A 221 4.69 -9.55 5.06
CA ASN A 221 5.35 -9.50 6.37
C ASN A 221 5.20 -8.14 7.10
N ALA A 222 4.28 -7.29 6.62
CA ALA A 222 3.93 -6.01 7.22
C ALA A 222 2.45 -5.99 7.58
N SER A 223 2.11 -5.52 8.79
CA SER A 223 0.72 -5.31 9.17
C SER A 223 0.11 -4.17 8.37
N LEU A 224 -1.13 -4.33 7.92
CA LEU A 224 -1.83 -3.36 7.09
C LEU A 224 -3.16 -2.97 7.74
N THR A 225 -3.37 -1.69 7.95
CA THR A 225 -4.66 -1.12 8.36
C THR A 225 -5.23 -0.27 7.24
N LEU A 226 -6.41 -0.65 6.75
CA LEU A 226 -7.19 0.08 5.76
C LEU A 226 -8.38 0.71 6.46
N THR A 227 -8.57 2.02 6.31
CA THR A 227 -9.67 2.74 6.94
C THR A 227 -10.26 3.79 6.02
N ASP A 228 -11.57 3.92 5.99
CA ASP A 228 -12.29 4.97 5.22
C ASP A 228 -11.84 5.05 3.74
N SER A 229 -11.46 3.93 3.13
CA SER A 229 -10.86 3.91 1.79
C SER A 229 -11.76 3.24 0.75
N THR A 230 -11.59 3.61 -0.52
CA THR A 230 -12.42 3.14 -1.62
C THR A 230 -11.58 2.46 -2.70
N PHE A 231 -11.99 1.26 -3.10
CA PHE A 231 -11.36 0.45 -4.15
C PHE A 231 -12.39 0.09 -5.21
N THR A 232 -12.18 0.53 -6.46
CA THR A 232 -13.13 0.33 -7.56
C THR A 232 -12.43 -0.20 -8.81
N GLY A 233 -12.92 -1.32 -9.33
CA GLY A 233 -12.48 -1.84 -10.62
C GLY A 233 -11.00 -2.24 -10.66
N THR A 234 -10.43 -2.65 -9.53
CA THR A 234 -9.02 -3.05 -9.46
C THR A 234 -8.84 -4.49 -9.93
N LEU A 235 -7.66 -4.83 -10.46
CA LEU A 235 -7.40 -6.13 -11.08
C LEU A 235 -6.05 -6.73 -10.67
N ALA A 236 -6.02 -8.01 -10.31
CA ALA A 236 -4.78 -8.75 -10.09
C ALA A 236 -4.88 -10.24 -10.44
N VAL A 237 -3.77 -10.98 -10.34
CA VAL A 237 -3.83 -12.45 -10.32
C VAL A 237 -4.46 -12.91 -9.01
N ASP A 238 -3.93 -12.42 -7.89
CA ASP A 238 -4.42 -12.72 -6.55
C ASP A 238 -4.60 -11.44 -5.76
N GLY A 239 -5.71 -11.36 -5.01
CA GLY A 239 -6.07 -10.18 -4.26
C GLY A 239 -6.42 -9.02 -5.17
N GLY A 240 -7.60 -9.07 -5.79
CA GLY A 240 -7.98 -8.16 -6.88
C GLY A 240 -7.84 -6.68 -6.51
N ALA A 241 -8.09 -6.33 -5.25
CA ALA A 241 -7.70 -5.05 -4.65
C ALA A 241 -6.48 -5.19 -3.74
N VAL A 242 -6.53 -6.14 -2.81
CA VAL A 242 -5.53 -6.29 -1.75
C VAL A 242 -5.04 -7.72 -1.70
N GLN A 243 -3.73 -7.89 -1.76
CA GLN A 243 -3.08 -9.13 -1.34
C GLN A 243 -2.32 -8.87 -0.04
N PHE A 244 -2.62 -9.67 0.98
CA PHE A 244 -1.95 -9.64 2.27
C PHE A 244 -1.27 -10.99 2.52
N VAL A 245 0.02 -10.95 2.80
CA VAL A 245 0.85 -12.12 3.13
C VAL A 245 1.45 -11.90 4.51
N GLY A 246 0.94 -12.61 5.50
CA GLY A 246 1.50 -12.66 6.84
C GLY A 246 2.20 -13.98 7.13
N THR A 247 3.06 -13.99 8.13
CA THR A 247 3.56 -15.24 8.69
C THR A 247 2.42 -16.03 9.35
N ASN A 248 2.61 -17.33 9.58
CA ASN A 248 1.59 -18.14 10.24
C ASN A 248 1.25 -17.52 11.62
N ALA A 249 -0.02 -17.53 12.03
CA ALA A 249 -0.52 -16.85 13.23
C ALA A 249 0.07 -17.39 14.55
N THR A 250 0.95 -18.39 14.49
CA THR A 250 1.69 -18.97 15.61
C THR A 250 3.12 -18.44 15.75
N VAL A 251 3.62 -17.67 14.77
CA VAL A 251 4.95 -17.07 14.76
C VAL A 251 4.85 -15.60 15.12
N ALA A 252 5.62 -15.14 16.10
CA ALA A 252 5.63 -13.76 16.55
C ALA A 252 6.73 -12.94 15.84
N PRO A 253 6.49 -11.65 15.53
CA PRO A 253 5.20 -10.96 15.66
C PRO A 253 4.19 -11.41 14.59
N ILE A 254 2.92 -11.57 14.97
CA ILE A 254 1.84 -11.92 14.03
C ILE A 254 1.44 -10.66 13.27
N GLN A 255 1.60 -10.67 11.95
CA GLN A 255 1.13 -9.57 11.10
C GLN A 255 -0.39 -9.55 11.05
N LYS A 256 -0.96 -8.34 10.97
CA LYS A 256 -2.41 -8.15 10.98
C LYS A 256 -2.90 -7.38 9.75
N LEU A 257 -3.95 -7.87 9.12
CA LEU A 257 -4.79 -7.10 8.20
C LEU A 257 -6.01 -6.59 8.96
N GLN A 258 -6.19 -5.27 9.02
CA GLN A 258 -7.38 -4.63 9.54
C GLN A 258 -8.06 -3.83 8.44
N VAL A 259 -9.34 -4.07 8.21
CA VAL A 259 -10.14 -3.33 7.22
C VAL A 259 -11.34 -2.72 7.94
N LYS A 260 -11.47 -1.39 7.88
CA LYS A 260 -12.49 -0.64 8.61
C LYS A 260 -13.18 0.36 7.72
N SER A 261 -14.52 0.43 7.78
CA SER A 261 -15.31 1.47 7.12
C SER A 261 -14.93 1.70 5.65
N SER A 262 -14.53 0.65 4.95
CA SER A 262 -13.97 0.75 3.59
C SER A 262 -14.93 0.16 2.56
N THR A 263 -14.86 0.64 1.33
CA THR A 263 -15.76 0.22 0.24
C THR A 263 -14.97 -0.40 -0.90
N PHE A 264 -15.40 -1.58 -1.33
CA PHE A 264 -14.82 -2.34 -2.42
C PHE A 264 -15.89 -2.67 -3.44
N THR A 265 -15.72 -2.21 -4.69
CA THR A 265 -16.71 -2.39 -5.76
C THR A 265 -16.07 -2.94 -7.02
N SER A 266 -16.59 -4.07 -7.51
CA SER A 266 -16.23 -4.64 -8.81
C SER A 266 -14.73 -4.87 -8.99
N ASN A 267 -14.06 -5.32 -7.92
CA ASN A 267 -12.65 -5.71 -8.01
C ASN A 267 -12.56 -7.18 -8.43
N THR A 268 -11.49 -7.51 -9.17
CA THR A 268 -11.35 -8.81 -9.82
C THR A 268 -9.96 -9.38 -9.55
N ALA A 269 -9.91 -10.66 -9.19
CA ALA A 269 -8.70 -11.47 -9.22
C ALA A 269 -8.84 -12.55 -10.30
N VAL A 270 -7.75 -12.94 -10.94
CA VAL A 270 -7.77 -14.08 -11.89
C VAL A 270 -7.97 -15.39 -11.13
N THR A 271 -7.33 -15.55 -9.98
CA THR A 271 -7.22 -16.83 -9.29
C THR A 271 -7.94 -16.79 -7.94
N THR A 272 -7.38 -16.13 -6.92
CA THR A 272 -7.95 -16.13 -5.57
C THR A 272 -8.22 -14.74 -4.99
N GLY A 273 -9.31 -14.62 -4.23
CA GLY A 273 -9.64 -13.42 -3.47
C GLY A 273 -9.96 -12.23 -4.38
N GLY A 274 -11.13 -12.25 -5.00
CA GLY A 274 -11.51 -11.27 -6.03
C GLY A 274 -11.44 -9.83 -5.55
N ILE A 275 -11.58 -9.59 -4.24
CA ILE A 275 -11.29 -8.32 -3.61
C ILE A 275 -10.04 -8.43 -2.73
N ILE A 276 -10.05 -9.32 -1.74
CA ILE A 276 -8.97 -9.50 -0.80
C ILE A 276 -8.52 -10.96 -0.82
N GLN A 277 -7.21 -11.17 -0.94
CA GLN A 277 -6.59 -12.46 -0.68
C GLN A 277 -5.68 -12.34 0.54
N VAL A 278 -5.81 -13.29 1.45
CA VAL A 278 -5.02 -13.36 2.68
C VAL A 278 -4.30 -14.70 2.73
N THR A 279 -2.99 -14.65 2.88
CA THR A 279 -2.14 -15.81 3.14
C THR A 279 -1.46 -15.62 4.50
N GLY A 280 -1.96 -16.30 5.54
CA GLY A 280 -1.44 -16.17 6.90
C GLY A 280 -1.78 -14.84 7.60
N GLY A 281 -1.18 -14.62 8.77
CA GLY A 281 -1.47 -13.49 9.66
C GLY A 281 -2.89 -13.52 10.24
N ALA A 282 -3.23 -12.50 11.03
CA ALA A 282 -4.55 -12.32 11.61
C ALA A 282 -5.36 -11.25 10.86
N VAL A 283 -6.67 -11.44 10.75
CA VAL A 283 -7.57 -10.61 9.96
C VAL A 283 -8.71 -10.08 10.82
N SER A 284 -9.03 -8.80 10.64
CA SER A 284 -10.26 -8.19 11.15
C SER A 284 -10.87 -7.28 10.08
N ILE A 285 -12.19 -7.39 9.91
CA ILE A 285 -12.95 -6.62 8.92
C ILE A 285 -14.19 -6.09 9.62
N ASP A 286 -14.31 -4.77 9.73
CA ASP A 286 -15.39 -4.12 10.46
C ASP A 286 -16.04 -3.01 9.63
N GLY A 287 -17.37 -2.95 9.65
CA GLY A 287 -18.14 -1.84 9.07
C GLY A 287 -17.91 -1.59 7.57
N SER A 288 -17.44 -2.58 6.81
CA SER A 288 -17.00 -2.41 5.43
C SER A 288 -18.01 -2.98 4.42
N THR A 289 -17.95 -2.48 3.18
CA THR A 289 -18.87 -2.88 2.10
C THR A 289 -18.10 -3.53 0.96
N PHE A 290 -18.54 -4.73 0.56
CA PHE A 290 -17.98 -5.52 -0.53
C PHE A 290 -19.07 -5.80 -1.56
N THR A 291 -18.85 -5.36 -2.80
CA THR A 291 -19.83 -5.47 -3.88
C THR A 291 -19.18 -6.06 -5.13
N ASN A 292 -19.75 -7.16 -5.61
CA ASN A 292 -19.43 -7.81 -6.88
C ASN A 292 -17.95 -8.10 -7.07
N GLY A 293 -17.32 -8.71 -6.06
CA GLY A 293 -15.98 -9.28 -6.21
C GLY A 293 -16.00 -10.48 -7.16
N GLU A 294 -14.95 -10.67 -7.95
CA GLU A 294 -14.86 -11.78 -8.90
C GLU A 294 -13.49 -12.48 -8.84
N ALA A 295 -13.48 -13.80 -8.70
CA ALA A 295 -12.27 -14.63 -8.79
C ALA A 295 -12.59 -16.05 -9.24
N GLN A 296 -11.58 -16.89 -9.50
CA GLN A 296 -11.83 -18.33 -9.61
C GLN A 296 -12.25 -18.95 -8.27
N ILE A 297 -11.66 -18.49 -7.16
CA ILE A 297 -11.89 -18.99 -5.81
C ILE A 297 -11.97 -17.81 -4.84
N GLY A 298 -13.00 -17.73 -4.00
CA GLY A 298 -13.22 -16.60 -3.08
C GLY A 298 -13.56 -15.31 -3.81
N GLN A 299 -14.83 -15.14 -4.19
CA GLN A 299 -15.27 -13.98 -4.98
C GLN A 299 -14.91 -12.64 -4.33
N CYS A 300 -15.14 -12.49 -3.03
CA CYS A 300 -14.80 -11.27 -2.32
C CYS A 300 -13.53 -11.47 -1.50
N VAL A 301 -13.57 -12.29 -0.46
CA VAL A 301 -12.39 -12.55 0.39
C VAL A 301 -12.00 -14.02 0.34
N TRP A 302 -10.73 -14.30 0.11
CA TRP A 302 -10.15 -15.63 0.27
C TRP A 302 -9.16 -15.64 1.43
N LEU A 303 -9.33 -16.61 2.34
CA LEU A 303 -8.42 -16.87 3.45
C LEU A 303 -7.73 -18.22 3.26
N ASP A 304 -6.42 -18.23 3.04
CA ASP A 304 -5.67 -19.47 2.81
C ASP A 304 -5.44 -20.31 4.09
N LYS A 305 -5.61 -19.71 5.27
CA LYS A 305 -5.36 -20.38 6.57
C LYS A 305 -6.56 -20.25 7.50
N CYS A 306 -6.94 -21.36 8.13
CA CYS A 306 -8.11 -21.42 9.01
C CYS A 306 -7.96 -20.56 10.27
N GLU A 307 -6.73 -20.42 10.77
CA GLU A 307 -6.42 -19.71 12.02
C GLU A 307 -6.31 -18.19 11.85
N SER A 308 -6.49 -17.67 10.62
CA SER A 308 -6.29 -16.24 10.34
C SER A 308 -7.36 -15.33 10.94
N TYR A 309 -8.45 -15.86 11.49
CA TYR A 309 -9.52 -15.02 12.03
C TYR A 309 -10.36 -15.74 13.09
N THR A 310 -11.13 -14.95 13.82
CA THR A 310 -12.25 -15.40 14.66
C THR A 310 -13.50 -14.65 14.23
N GLU A 311 -14.69 -15.25 14.39
CA GLU A 311 -15.96 -14.66 13.94
C GLU A 311 -16.18 -13.24 14.49
N ASN A 312 -15.86 -13.02 15.77
CA ASN A 312 -16.00 -11.72 16.44
C ASN A 312 -15.11 -10.60 15.87
N GLN A 313 -14.22 -10.90 14.92
CA GLN A 313 -13.37 -9.92 14.24
C GLN A 313 -13.93 -9.49 12.88
N ILE A 314 -15.00 -10.14 12.42
CA ILE A 314 -15.68 -9.88 11.16
C ILE A 314 -17.09 -9.37 11.48
N THR A 315 -17.25 -8.05 11.60
CA THR A 315 -18.46 -7.45 12.19
C THR A 315 -19.03 -6.31 11.34
N GLY A 316 -20.35 -6.15 11.32
CA GLY A 316 -21.01 -4.97 10.72
C GLY A 316 -20.79 -4.75 9.22
N ASN A 317 -20.40 -5.77 8.46
CA ASN A 317 -20.07 -5.64 7.03
C ASN A 317 -21.28 -5.88 6.12
N THR A 318 -21.26 -5.33 4.91
CA THR A 318 -22.26 -5.58 3.86
C THR A 318 -21.63 -6.29 2.67
N TRP A 319 -22.24 -7.40 2.23
CA TRP A 319 -21.70 -8.28 1.19
C TRP A 319 -22.74 -8.50 0.10
N THR A 320 -22.42 -8.04 -1.11
CA THR A 320 -23.28 -8.15 -2.29
C THR A 320 -22.53 -8.82 -3.43
N GLY A 321 -23.09 -9.89 -4.01
CA GLY A 321 -22.49 -10.55 -5.19
C GLY A 321 -21.14 -11.25 -4.93
N CYS A 322 -20.95 -11.79 -3.73
CA CYS A 322 -19.70 -12.36 -3.24
C CYS A 322 -19.66 -13.90 -3.15
N ALA A 323 -20.62 -14.63 -3.71
CA ALA A 323 -20.63 -16.10 -3.68
C ALA A 323 -20.65 -16.71 -5.08
N LYS A 324 -20.02 -17.89 -5.22
CA LYS A 324 -20.27 -18.80 -6.35
C LYS A 324 -21.31 -19.87 -5.97
N PRO A 325 -22.13 -20.36 -6.92
CA PRO A 325 -23.11 -21.42 -6.65
C PRO A 325 -22.51 -22.76 -6.19
N GLU A 326 -21.23 -23.05 -6.49
CA GLU A 326 -20.62 -24.38 -6.31
C GLU A 326 -19.46 -24.46 -5.29
N SER A 327 -19.00 -23.33 -4.74
CA SER A 327 -18.01 -23.34 -3.65
C SER A 327 -18.72 -23.70 -2.34
N PRO A 328 -18.20 -24.62 -1.51
CA PRO A 328 -18.70 -24.76 -0.14
C PRO A 328 -18.43 -23.43 0.56
N PRO A 329 -19.47 -22.68 0.96
CA PRO A 329 -19.22 -21.48 1.74
C PRO A 329 -18.57 -21.90 3.05
N ILE A 330 -17.77 -21.02 3.64
CA ILE A 330 -17.50 -21.20 5.07
C ILE A 330 -18.85 -21.24 5.78
N SER A 331 -19.00 -22.17 6.72
CA SER A 331 -20.27 -22.61 7.34
C SER A 331 -21.08 -21.53 8.09
N TRP A 332 -20.76 -20.24 7.91
CA TRP A 332 -21.26 -19.11 8.68
C TRP A 332 -22.06 -18.07 7.88
N CYS A 333 -22.58 -18.36 6.68
CA CYS A 333 -23.47 -17.43 5.96
C CYS A 333 -24.86 -17.29 6.60
N LYS A 334 -24.88 -16.79 7.84
CA LYS A 334 -26.03 -16.35 8.60
C LYS A 334 -25.76 -14.91 9.02
N ALA A 335 -26.81 -14.11 9.15
CA ALA A 335 -26.70 -12.78 9.73
C ALA A 335 -26.28 -12.94 11.21
N HIS A 336 -24.99 -12.75 11.48
CA HIS A 336 -24.38 -12.75 12.80
C HIS A 336 -23.48 -11.50 12.91
N ASP A 337 -23.33 -10.96 14.11
CA ASP A 337 -22.53 -9.77 14.41
C ASP A 337 -22.79 -8.55 13.52
N GLY A 338 -24.07 -8.32 13.17
CA GLY A 338 -24.49 -7.15 12.39
C GLY A 338 -24.11 -7.19 10.91
N ASN A 339 -23.55 -8.29 10.42
CA ASN A 339 -23.23 -8.43 9.00
C ASN A 339 -24.49 -8.67 8.14
N ASN A 340 -24.55 -8.03 6.97
CA ASN A 340 -25.60 -8.17 5.97
C ASN A 340 -25.08 -8.91 4.74
N TRP A 341 -25.62 -10.10 4.45
CA TRP A 341 -25.18 -10.96 3.36
C TRP A 341 -26.30 -11.16 2.34
N THR A 342 -26.14 -10.65 1.12
CA THR A 342 -26.95 -11.16 -0.01
C THR A 342 -26.39 -12.49 -0.52
N THR A 343 -25.11 -12.72 -0.27
CA THR A 343 -24.29 -13.86 -0.67
C THR A 343 -23.16 -14.00 0.37
N CYS A 344 -22.65 -15.21 0.59
CA CYS A 344 -21.44 -15.43 1.38
C CYS A 344 -20.32 -14.50 0.92
N GLY A 345 -19.55 -13.90 1.84
CA GLY A 345 -18.56 -12.90 1.48
C GLY A 345 -17.10 -13.29 1.65
N MET A 346 -16.83 -14.35 2.41
CA MET A 346 -15.48 -14.88 2.56
C MET A 346 -15.49 -16.41 2.36
N GLU A 347 -14.41 -16.94 1.81
CA GLU A 347 -14.18 -18.35 1.50
C GLU A 347 -12.77 -18.76 1.98
N GLY A 348 -12.52 -20.07 2.13
CA GLY A 348 -11.23 -20.62 2.55
C GLY A 348 -11.07 -22.09 2.13
N PRO A 349 -9.96 -22.76 2.46
CA PRO A 349 -9.76 -24.16 2.09
C PRO A 349 -10.72 -25.08 2.83
N ARG A 350 -11.04 -26.23 2.23
CA ARG A 350 -12.05 -27.18 2.73
C ARG A 350 -11.80 -27.71 4.14
N GLU A 351 -10.54 -27.77 4.54
CA GLU A 351 -10.12 -28.23 5.86
C GLU A 351 -10.44 -27.24 7.00
N CYS A 352 -10.85 -26.01 6.65
CA CYS A 352 -11.35 -25.03 7.62
C CYS A 352 -12.82 -25.22 7.99
N TYR A 353 -13.48 -26.29 7.52
CA TYR A 353 -14.92 -26.53 7.65
C TYR A 353 -15.25 -27.80 8.43
#